data_AF-A0A4P5SJY3-F1
#
_entry.id   AF-A0A4P5SJY3-F1
#
_cell.length_a   1.000
_cell.length_b   1.000
_cell.length_c   1.000
_cell.angle_alpha   90.00
_cell.angle_beta   90.00
_cell.angle_gamma   90.00
#
_symmetry.space_group_name_H-M   'P 1'
#
loop_
_entity.id
_entity.type
_entity.pdbx_description
1 polymer ?
#
loop_
_entity_poly.entity_id
_entity_poly.type
_entity_poly.pdbx_seq_one_letter_code
_entity_poly.pdbx_strand_id
1 'polypeptide(L)'
;MAQHKFEPYMRITEPMVRENGKLRVASWQEALAKAASGLANARDAFSPSAVGFFSCSKSTNEMNFIAQKFARAVIGTNNIDSCNRT
;
A
#
# COMPACT_ATOMS: atom_id res chain seq x y z
N MET A 1 20.10 -32.82 5.09
CA MET A 1 18.90 -31.96 5.16
C MET A 1 19.33 -30.64 5.79
N ALA A 2 19.32 -29.54 5.05
CA ALA A 2 19.75 -28.24 5.59
C ALA A 2 18.65 -27.71 6.52
N GLN A 3 18.99 -27.52 7.80
CA GLN A 3 18.12 -26.85 8.76
C GLN A 3 17.94 -25.39 8.31
N HIS A 4 16.74 -25.05 7.85
CA HIS A 4 16.39 -23.65 7.60
C HIS A 4 16.14 -22.99 8.96
N LYS A 5 17.12 -22.22 9.45
CA LYS A 5 16.98 -21.41 10.66
C LYS A 5 15.89 -20.36 10.41
N PHE A 6 14.82 -20.41 11.19
CA PHE A 6 13.81 -19.36 11.20
C PHE A 6 14.38 -18.16 11.95
N GLU A 7 14.76 -17.12 11.22
CA GLU A 7 15.05 -15.82 11.80
C GLU A 7 13.75 -15.00 11.84
N PRO A 8 13.25 -14.59 13.02
CA PRO A 8 12.02 -13.83 13.10
C PRO A 8 12.20 -12.47 12.41
N TYR A 9 11.32 -12.17 11.46
CA TYR A 9 11.27 -10.86 10.84
C TYR A 9 11.01 -9.79 11.91
N MET A 10 11.92 -8.83 12.02
CA MET A 10 11.75 -7.71 12.95
C MET A 10 10.59 -6.83 12.49
N ARG A 11 9.69 -6.52 13.42
CA ARG A 11 8.55 -5.64 13.16
C ARG A 11 9.05 -4.23 12.81
N ILE A 12 8.69 -3.74 11.63
CA ILE A 12 8.92 -2.34 11.25
C ILE A 12 8.00 -1.45 12.09
N THR A 13 8.57 -0.42 12.71
CA THR A 13 7.85 0.48 13.62
C THR A 13 7.74 1.92 13.10
N GLU A 14 8.47 2.26 12.03
CA GLU A 14 8.52 3.61 11.48
C GLU A 14 8.22 3.60 9.98
N PRO A 15 7.59 4.66 9.45
CA PRO A 15 7.45 4.83 8.02
C PRO A 15 8.81 4.86 7.32
N MET A 16 8.86 4.32 6.11
CA MET A 16 10.06 4.36 5.28
C MET A 16 9.74 4.87 3.88
N VAL A 17 10.68 5.61 3.32
CA VAL A 17 10.62 6.16 1.97
C VAL A 17 11.82 5.65 1.18
N ARG A 18 11.60 5.37 -0.11
CA ARG A 18 12.68 4.98 -1.02
C ARG A 18 13.33 6.21 -1.65
N GLU A 19 14.65 6.28 -1.55
CA GLU A 19 15.47 7.33 -2.14
C GLU A 19 16.75 6.70 -2.70
N ASN A 20 17.09 6.98 -3.97
CA ASN A 20 18.24 6.38 -4.66
C ASN A 20 18.30 4.85 -4.54
N GLY A 21 17.13 4.20 -4.66
CA GLY A 21 16.98 2.75 -4.58
C GLY A 21 16.97 2.15 -3.16
N LYS A 22 17.32 2.92 -2.12
CA LYS A 22 17.39 2.43 -0.72
C LYS A 22 16.22 2.95 0.11
N LEU A 23 15.74 2.13 1.04
CA LEU A 23 14.75 2.56 2.03
C LEU A 23 15.45 3.27 3.18
N ARG A 24 14.87 4.38 3.62
CA ARG A 24 15.26 5.09 4.85
C ARG A 24 14.03 5.44 5.67
N VAL A 25 14.21 5.62 6.97
CA VAL A 25 13.16 6.11 7.88
C VAL A 25 12.69 7.50 7.44
N ALA A 26 11.41 7.77 7.62
CA ALA A 26 10.75 9.02 7.30
C ALA A 26 9.70 9.38 8.37
N SER A 27 9.40 10.66 8.49
CA SER A 27 8.25 11.09 9.30
C SER A 27 6.95 10.64 8.63
N TRP A 28 5.88 10.52 9.43
CA TRP A 28 4.54 10.26 8.90
C TRP A 28 4.11 11.29 7.84
N GLN A 29 4.42 12.57 8.07
CA GLN A 29 4.09 13.64 7.14
C GLN A 29 4.81 13.47 5.79
N GLU A 30 6.11 13.16 5.80
CA GLU A 30 6.86 12.91 4.55
C GLU A 30 6.32 11.68 3.82
N ALA A 31 6.14 10.56 4.54
CA ALA A 31 5.73 9.30 3.96
C ALA A 31 4.33 9.40 3.30
N LEU A 32 3.37 10.00 4.00
CA LEU A 32 2.01 10.21 3.48
C LEU A 32 2.00 11.19 2.30
N ALA A 33 2.75 12.29 2.38
CA ALA A 33 2.84 13.26 1.28
C ALA A 33 3.43 12.64 0.01
N LYS A 34 4.49 11.83 0.14
CA LYS A 34 5.07 11.10 -1.00
C LYS A 34 4.11 10.06 -1.57
N ALA A 35 3.44 9.28 -0.73
CA ALA A 35 2.45 8.30 -1.19
C ALA A 35 1.27 8.98 -1.93
N ALA A 36 0.71 10.04 -1.35
CA ALA A 36 -0.38 10.80 -1.96
C ALA A 36 0.02 11.42 -3.30
N SER A 37 1.22 12.02 -3.36
CA SER A 37 1.74 12.62 -4.60
C SER A 37 1.95 11.57 -5.70
N GLY A 38 2.49 10.40 -5.36
CA GLY A 38 2.68 9.31 -6.32
C GLY A 38 1.35 8.80 -6.90
N LEU A 39 0.34 8.60 -6.04
CA LEU A 39 -1.00 8.18 -6.45
C LEU A 39 -1.70 9.24 -7.32
N ALA A 40 -1.63 10.51 -6.92
CA ALA A 40 -2.20 11.62 -7.68
C ALA A 40 -1.54 11.76 -9.04
N ASN A 41 -0.21 11.72 -9.11
CA ASN A 41 0.53 11.79 -10.37
C ASN A 41 0.14 10.66 -11.33
N ALA A 42 0.02 9.42 -10.84
CA ALA A 42 -0.40 8.29 -11.67
C ALA A 42 -1.85 8.45 -12.17
N ARG A 43 -2.76 8.91 -11.30
CA ARG A 43 -4.16 9.19 -11.66
C ARG A 43 -4.26 10.28 -12.74
N ASP A 44 -3.56 11.40 -12.52
CA ASP A 44 -3.70 12.62 -13.32
C ASP A 44 -2.95 12.53 -14.65
N ALA A 45 -1.81 11.82 -14.70
CA ALA A 45 -1.04 11.64 -15.93
C ALA A 45 -1.63 10.58 -16.88
N PHE A 46 -2.37 9.60 -16.36
CA PHE A 46 -2.86 8.48 -17.16
C PHE A 46 -4.39 8.32 -17.07
N SER A 47 -4.89 7.85 -15.94
CA SER A 47 -6.32 7.75 -15.62
C SER A 47 -6.50 7.23 -14.18
N PRO A 48 -7.68 7.35 -13.57
CA PRO A 48 -7.99 6.64 -12.32
C PRO A 48 -7.72 5.13 -12.38
N SER A 49 -7.96 4.50 -13.53
CA SER A 49 -7.71 3.06 -13.74
C SER A 49 -6.23 2.68 -13.74
N ALA A 50 -5.30 3.64 -13.84
CA ALA A 50 -3.87 3.38 -13.70
C ALA A 50 -3.46 3.07 -12.25
N VAL A 51 -4.34 3.33 -11.27
CA VAL A 51 -4.12 3.04 -9.85
C VAL A 51 -4.91 1.80 -9.46
N GLY A 52 -4.27 0.89 -8.72
CA GLY A 52 -4.88 -0.32 -8.17
C GLY A 52 -4.64 -0.46 -6.67
N PHE A 53 -5.55 -1.13 -5.98
CA PHE A 53 -5.48 -1.38 -4.54
C PHE A 53 -5.60 -2.88 -4.22
N PHE A 54 -4.82 -3.33 -3.23
CA PHE A 54 -4.93 -4.68 -2.68
C PHE A 54 -5.25 -4.60 -1.18
N SER A 55 -6.43 -5.05 -0.79
CA SER A 55 -6.85 -5.17 0.60
C SER A 55 -6.46 -6.54 1.18
N CYS A 56 -6.60 -6.71 2.49
CA CYS A 56 -6.10 -7.88 3.21
C CYS A 56 -7.25 -8.65 3.89
N SER A 57 -7.41 -9.94 3.56
CA SER A 57 -8.39 -10.82 4.20
C SER A 57 -8.10 -11.10 5.67
N LYS A 58 -6.84 -10.87 6.10
CA LYS A 58 -6.43 -10.95 7.51
C LYS A 58 -6.70 -9.65 8.29
N SER A 59 -7.19 -8.60 7.63
CA SER A 59 -7.66 -7.37 8.28
C SER A 59 -9.17 -7.41 8.54
N THR A 60 -9.71 -6.44 9.27
CA THR A 60 -11.14 -6.42 9.58
C THR A 60 -11.98 -6.00 8.36
N ASN A 61 -13.29 -6.25 8.43
CA ASN A 61 -14.22 -5.85 7.37
C ASN A 61 -14.28 -4.33 7.19
N GLU A 62 -14.12 -3.56 8.26
CA GLU A 62 -14.07 -2.09 8.23
C GLU A 62 -12.85 -1.60 7.43
N MET A 63 -11.70 -2.26 7.59
CA MET A 63 -10.49 -1.93 6.81
C MET A 63 -10.69 -2.21 5.32
N ASN A 64 -11.34 -3.33 4.99
CA ASN A 64 -11.71 -3.65 3.60
C ASN A 64 -12.74 -2.65 3.05
N PHE A 65 -13.71 -2.22 3.86
CA PHE A 65 -14.68 -1.20 3.48
C PHE A 65 -14.01 0.15 3.20
N ILE A 66 -13.06 0.58 4.04
CA ILE A 66 -12.31 1.83 3.83
C ILE A 66 -11.46 1.73 2.57
N ALA A 67 -10.78 0.61 2.33
CA ALA A 67 -9.96 0.41 1.13
C ALA A 67 -10.80 0.54 -0.15
N GLN A 68 -11.96 -0.12 -0.22
CA GLN A 68 -12.83 -0.01 -1.40
C GLN A 68 -13.45 1.38 -1.54
N LYS A 69 -13.79 2.05 -0.42
CA LYS A 69 -14.31 3.41 -0.45
C LYS A 69 -13.24 4.38 -0.95
N PHE A 70 -12.00 4.24 -0.51
CA PHE A 70 -10.89 5.07 -0.98
C PHE A 70 -10.65 4.88 -2.48
N ALA A 71 -10.58 3.63 -2.95
CA ALA A 71 -10.41 3.34 -4.38
C ALA A 71 -11.54 3.96 -5.23
N ARG A 72 -12.80 3.73 -4.85
CA ARG A 72 -13.95 4.13 -5.68
C ARG A 72 -14.31 5.60 -5.55
N ALA A 73 -14.30 6.16 -4.34
CA ALA A 73 -14.78 7.52 -4.08
C ALA A 73 -13.67 8.59 -4.12
N VAL A 74 -12.43 8.24 -3.75
CA VAL A 74 -11.32 9.23 -3.70
C VAL A 74 -10.48 9.17 -4.97
N ILE A 75 -10.13 7.97 -5.42
CA ILE A 75 -9.33 7.81 -6.64
C ILE A 75 -10.21 7.79 -7.89
N GLY A 76 -11.41 7.21 -7.81
CA GLY A 76 -12.33 7.06 -8.94
C GLY A 76 -12.10 5.78 -9.74
N THR A 77 -11.53 4.74 -9.12
CA THR A 77 -11.22 3.45 -9.76
C THR A 77 -11.98 2.29 -9.13
N ASN A 78 -12.35 1.32 -9.96
CA ASN A 78 -12.87 0.03 -9.50
C ASN A 78 -11.77 -1.05 -9.40
N ASN A 79 -10.52 -0.68 -9.67
CA ASN A 79 -9.37 -1.59 -9.60
C ASN A 79 -8.96 -1.79 -8.14
N ILE A 80 -9.74 -2.61 -7.43
CA ILE A 80 -9.43 -3.06 -6.09
C ILE A 80 -9.69 -4.55 -5.97
N ASP A 81 -8.82 -5.21 -5.23
CA ASP A 81 -8.85 -6.65 -5.02
C ASP A 81 -8.38 -7.03 -3.61
N SER A 82 -8.50 -8.30 -3.22
CA SER A 82 -8.04 -8.81 -1.92
C SER A 82 -7.27 -10.13 -2.05
N CYS A 83 -6.46 -10.45 -1.05
CA CYS A 83 -5.68 -11.70 -1.03
C CYS A 83 -6.50 -12.98 -0.85
N ASN A 84 -7.83 -12.92 -0.76
CA ASN A 84 -8.70 -14.10 -0.72
C ASN A 84 -9.19 -14.51 -2.11
N ARG A 85 -8.26 -14.77 -3.03
CA ARG A 85 -8.56 -15.46 -4.28
C ARG A 85 -8.36 -16.96 -4.07
N THR A 86 -9.40 -17.64 -3.62
CA THR A 86 -9.52 -19.10 -3.75
C THR A 86 -9.82 -19.48 -5.19
#